data_AF-A0A383DXP3-F1
#
_entry.id   AF-A0A383DXP3-F1
#
_cell.length_a   1.000
_cell.length_b   1.000
_cell.length_c   1.000
_cell.angle_alpha   90.00
_cell.angle_beta   90.00
_cell.angle_gamma   90.00
#
_symmetry.space_group_name_H-M   'P 1'
#
loop_
_entity.id
_entity.type
_entity.pdbx_description
1 polymer ?
#
loop_
_entity_poly.entity_id
_entity_poly.type
_entity_poly.pdbx_seq_one_letter_code
_entity_poly.pdbx_strand_id
1 'polypeptide(L)'
;MTIYALSSGPGIAGVAVVRVSGKETSKVIKLVTNDDLPTPRVATLRKMNNINTNELIDEGLLIWFPAPQSYTGEDLAEFHVHGGKAVVSALHAAISNVENCRLAEPGEFTKRAFQNG
;
A
#
# COMPACT_ATOMS: atom_id res chain seq x y z
N MET A 1 -0.80 -12.40 -8.09
CA MET A 1 -1.75 -11.91 -7.07
C MET A 1 -1.02 -10.88 -6.21
N THR A 2 -1.60 -9.70 -6.05
CA THR A 2 -1.07 -8.63 -5.22
C THR A 2 -1.72 -8.69 -3.85
N ILE A 3 -0.92 -8.51 -2.80
CA ILE A 3 -1.39 -8.57 -1.42
C ILE A 3 -1.25 -7.23 -0.74
N TYR A 4 -2.15 -6.93 0.19
CA TYR A 4 -2.04 -5.75 1.04
C TYR A 4 -2.44 -6.06 2.48
N ALA A 5 -1.86 -5.33 3.44
CA ALA A 5 -2.26 -5.39 4.84
C ALA A 5 -1.77 -4.18 5.63
N LEU A 6 -2.40 -3.93 6.78
CA LEU A 6 -1.82 -3.10 7.84
C LEU A 6 -0.54 -3.79 8.33
N SER A 7 0.59 -3.08 8.25
CA SER A 7 1.92 -3.56 8.64
C SER A 7 2.42 -2.95 9.96
N SER A 8 1.73 -1.93 10.49
CA SER A 8 1.94 -1.41 11.85
C SER A 8 1.03 -2.11 12.87
N GLY A 9 1.23 -1.83 14.16
CA GLY A 9 0.36 -2.34 15.22
C GLY A 9 -1.10 -1.91 15.04
N PRO A 10 -2.07 -2.75 15.45
CA PRO A 10 -3.48 -2.39 15.40
C PRO A 10 -3.82 -1.34 16.47
N GLY A 11 -4.85 -0.52 16.22
CA GLY A 11 -5.34 0.47 17.18
C GLY A 11 -5.24 1.89 16.66
N ILE A 12 -5.28 2.85 17.58
CA ILE A 12 -5.13 4.28 17.28
C ILE A 12 -3.65 4.64 17.45
N ALA A 13 -3.07 5.26 16.43
CA ALA A 13 -1.70 5.74 16.45
C ALA A 13 -1.58 7.04 15.64
N GLY A 14 -0.46 7.76 15.80
CA GLY A 14 -0.18 8.92 14.94
C GLY A 14 -0.04 8.52 13.46
N VAL A 15 0.59 7.37 13.20
CA VAL A 15 0.82 6.83 11.85
C VAL A 15 0.46 5.35 11.80
N ALA A 16 -0.15 4.93 10.71
CA ALA A 16 -0.33 3.54 10.30
C ALA A 16 0.36 3.29 8.95
N VAL A 17 1.00 2.13 8.82
CA VAL A 17 1.65 1.73 7.56
C VAL A 17 0.82 0.63 6.91
N VAL A 18 0.28 0.88 5.72
CA VAL A 18 -0.34 -0.14 4.88
C VAL A 18 0.63 -0.50 3.77
N ARG A 19 0.97 -1.79 3.68
CA ARG A 19 1.89 -2.30 2.68
C ARG A 19 1.12 -3.02 1.58
N VAL A 20 1.57 -2.86 0.34
CA VAL A 20 1.05 -3.53 -0.85
C VAL A 20 2.23 -4.18 -1.59
N SER A 21 2.11 -5.44 -2.01
CA SER A 21 3.18 -6.18 -2.71
C SER A 21 2.62 -7.05 -3.82
N GLY A 22 3.25 -7.01 -5.00
CA GLY A 22 2.89 -7.81 -6.17
C GLY A 22 2.75 -6.99 -7.45
N LYS A 23 2.39 -7.65 -8.55
CA LYS A 23 2.36 -7.09 -9.92
C LYS A 23 1.47 -5.85 -10.10
N GLU A 24 0.40 -5.74 -9.33
CA GLU A 24 -0.56 -4.62 -9.43
C GLU A 24 -0.17 -3.42 -8.57
N THR A 25 0.94 -3.47 -7.83
CA THR A 25 1.26 -2.41 -6.86
C THR A 25 1.42 -1.04 -7.51
N SER A 26 2.02 -0.99 -8.70
CA SER A 26 2.13 0.26 -9.47
C SER A 26 0.76 0.81 -9.90
N LYS A 27 -0.18 -0.07 -10.27
CA LYS A 27 -1.57 0.28 -10.59
C LYS A 27 -2.31 0.77 -9.35
N VAL A 28 -2.13 0.11 -8.21
CA VAL A 28 -2.70 0.54 -6.91
C VAL A 28 -2.23 1.95 -6.56
N ILE A 29 -0.93 2.23 -6.66
CA ILE A 29 -0.39 3.58 -6.44
C ILE A 29 -1.12 4.59 -7.31
N LYS A 30 -1.11 4.39 -8.64
CA LYS A 30 -1.67 5.34 -9.60
C LYS A 30 -3.15 5.63 -9.35
N LEU A 31 -3.93 4.58 -9.08
CA LEU A 31 -5.38 4.72 -8.85
C LEU A 31 -5.70 5.38 -7.51
N VAL A 32 -4.98 5.03 -6.44
CA VAL A 32 -5.22 5.62 -5.11
C VAL A 32 -4.75 7.07 -5.06
N THR A 33 -3.62 7.42 -5.69
CA THR A 33 -3.11 8.80 -5.64
C THR A 33 -3.58 9.68 -6.78
N ASN A 34 -4.17 9.10 -7.83
CA ASN A 34 -4.48 9.78 -9.09
C ASN A 34 -3.25 10.55 -9.66
N ASP A 35 -2.07 9.95 -9.56
CA ASP A 35 -0.78 10.55 -9.91
C ASP A 35 0.18 9.45 -10.40
N ASP A 36 1.29 9.85 -11.02
CA ASP A 36 2.35 8.92 -11.44
C ASP A 36 3.14 8.36 -10.26
N LEU A 37 3.89 7.28 -10.54
CA LEU A 37 4.75 6.63 -9.57
C LEU A 37 5.77 7.64 -9.01
N PRO A 38 5.94 7.72 -7.69
CA PRO A 38 6.97 8.59 -7.12
C PRO A 38 8.36 8.04 -7.43
N THR A 39 9.38 8.87 -7.17
CA THR A 39 10.77 8.43 -7.26
C THR A 39 10.98 7.23 -6.32
N PRO A 40 11.54 6.11 -6.80
CA PRO A 40 11.79 4.94 -5.96
C PRO A 40 12.55 5.27 -4.67
N ARG A 41 12.08 4.73 -3.55
CA ARG A 41 12.68 4.87 -2.21
C ARG A 41 12.76 6.32 -1.69
N VAL A 42 11.95 7.22 -2.23
CA VAL A 42 11.80 8.59 -1.73
C VAL A 42 10.43 8.73 -1.08
N ALA A 43 10.41 9.15 0.19
CA ALA A 43 9.18 9.51 0.88
C ALA A 43 8.54 10.71 0.19
N THR A 44 7.37 10.47 -0.41
CA THR A 44 6.68 11.47 -1.22
C THR A 44 5.32 11.75 -0.60
N LEU A 45 5.03 13.03 -0.31
CA LEU A 45 3.71 13.44 0.16
C LEU A 45 2.68 13.24 -0.97
N ARG A 46 1.60 12.52 -0.67
CA ARG A 46 0.53 12.20 -1.60
C ARG A 46 -0.82 12.27 -0.89
N LYS A 47 -1.84 12.61 -1.66
CA LYS A 47 -3.24 12.40 -1.28
C LYS A 47 -3.64 10.99 -1.68
N MET A 48 -4.35 10.30 -0.80
CA MET A 48 -4.91 8.98 -1.04
C MET A 48 -6.42 9.17 -1.17
N ASN A 49 -6.97 8.75 -2.30
CA ASN A 49 -8.36 8.93 -2.66
C ASN A 49 -9.06 7.59 -2.84
N ASN A 50 -10.38 7.60 -2.70
CA ASN A 50 -11.20 6.48 -3.11
C ASN A 50 -11.16 6.35 -4.64
N ILE A 51 -10.85 5.15 -5.15
CA ILE A 51 -10.65 4.88 -6.58
C ILE A 51 -11.91 5.18 -7.42
N ASN A 52 -13.11 5.00 -6.84
CA ASN A 52 -14.37 5.15 -7.58
C ASN A 52 -14.97 6.55 -7.45
N THR A 53 -14.88 7.16 -6.26
CA THR A 53 -15.51 8.47 -5.99
C THR A 53 -14.55 9.65 -6.08
N ASN A 54 -13.24 9.39 -6.11
CA ASN A 54 -12.17 10.38 -6.03
C ASN A 54 -12.23 11.25 -4.75
N GLU A 55 -12.97 10.82 -3.72
CA GLU A 55 -13.01 11.48 -2.42
C GLU A 55 -11.71 11.25 -1.65
N LEU A 56 -11.23 12.29 -0.97
CA LEU A 56 -10.02 12.22 -0.15
C LEU A 56 -10.25 11.28 1.04
N ILE A 57 -9.40 10.27 1.14
CA ILE A 57 -9.32 9.39 2.31
C ILE A 57 -8.37 9.99 3.35
N ASP A 58 -7.16 10.36 2.91
CA ASP A 58 -6.11 10.92 3.76
C ASP A 58 -5.02 11.61 2.93
N GLU A 59 -4.16 12.37 3.59
CA GLU A 59 -2.91 12.90 3.03
C GLU A 59 -1.72 12.41 3.87
N GLY A 60 -0.79 11.72 3.23
CA GLY A 60 0.29 11.02 3.93
C GLY A 60 1.51 10.76 3.04
N LEU A 61 2.44 9.96 3.52
CA LEU A 61 3.65 9.62 2.76
C LEU A 61 3.44 8.31 1.98
N LEU A 62 3.89 8.29 0.73
CA LEU A 62 4.01 7.10 -0.08
C LEU A 62 5.49 6.82 -0.34
N ILE A 63 5.89 5.55 -0.19
CA ILE A 63 7.20 5.07 -0.61
C ILE A 63 7.02 3.92 -1.59
N TRP A 64 7.65 4.03 -2.76
CA TRP A 64 7.63 3.02 -3.81
C TRP A 64 8.95 2.24 -3.87
N PHE A 65 8.85 0.92 -3.92
CA PHE A 65 9.97 -0.02 -4.01
C PHE A 65 9.76 -0.92 -5.24
N PRO A 66 10.31 -0.54 -6.41
CA PRO A 66 10.23 -1.41 -7.57
C PRO A 66 11.05 -2.69 -7.36
N ALA A 67 10.55 -3.80 -7.91
CA ALA A 67 11.27 -5.06 -7.98
C ALA A 67 12.62 -4.91 -8.69
N PRO A 68 13.61 -5.78 -8.40
CA PRO A 68 13.60 -6.83 -7.38
C PRO A 68 14.01 -6.33 -5.98
N GLN A 69 14.34 -5.05 -5.86
CA GLN A 69 14.96 -4.49 -4.67
C GLN A 69 13.91 -3.98 -3.66
N SER A 70 13.06 -4.89 -3.19
CA SER A 70 12.06 -4.64 -2.15
C SER A 70 12.12 -5.72 -1.07
N TYR A 71 11.35 -5.55 0.01
CA TYR A 71 11.28 -6.55 1.07
C TYR A 71 10.84 -7.93 0.58
N THR A 72 9.87 -7.98 -0.34
CA THR A 72 9.32 -9.24 -0.85
C THR A 72 10.01 -9.72 -2.11
N GLY A 73 10.92 -8.93 -2.71
CA GLY A 73 11.44 -9.16 -4.06
C GLY A 73 10.47 -8.79 -5.19
N GLU A 74 9.23 -8.42 -4.87
CA GLU A 74 8.22 -7.94 -5.82
C GLU A 74 8.14 -6.41 -5.82
N ASP A 75 7.38 -5.86 -6.74
CA ASP A 75 6.93 -4.46 -6.67
C ASP A 75 6.18 -4.24 -5.34
N LEU A 76 6.58 -3.23 -4.55
CA LEU A 76 6.06 -3.00 -3.21
C LEU A 76 5.87 -1.50 -2.91
N ALA A 77 4.77 -1.16 -2.26
CA ALA A 77 4.47 0.19 -1.83
C ALA A 77 4.16 0.21 -0.34
N GLU A 78 4.54 1.30 0.33
CA GLU A 78 4.13 1.60 1.69
C GLU A 78 3.37 2.92 1.72
N PHE A 79 2.14 2.87 2.20
CA PHE A 79 1.29 4.01 2.46
C PHE A 79 1.35 4.31 3.96
N HIS A 80 1.92 5.46 4.31
CA HIS A 80 2.06 5.96 5.66
C HIS A 80 0.97 6.99 5.88
N VAL A 81 -0.13 6.55 6.47
CA VAL A 81 -1.37 7.33 6.67
C VAL A 81 -1.59 7.61 8.15
N HIS A 82 -2.47 8.54 8.48
CA HIS A 82 -2.88 8.76 9.87
C HIS A 82 -3.45 7.47 10.47
N GLY A 83 -3.06 7.14 11.71
CA GLY A 83 -3.39 5.87 12.35
C GLY A 83 -4.82 5.75 12.89
N GLY A 84 -5.79 6.37 12.21
CA GLY A 84 -7.21 6.22 12.49
C GLY A 84 -7.78 4.95 11.85
N LYS A 85 -8.63 4.22 12.59
CA LYS A 85 -9.28 2.99 12.07
C LYS A 85 -10.08 3.25 10.79
N ALA A 86 -10.75 4.41 10.70
CA ALA A 86 -11.52 4.80 9.52
C ALA A 86 -10.63 4.99 8.29
N VAL A 87 -9.47 5.64 8.45
CA VAL A 87 -8.50 5.87 7.36
C VAL A 87 -7.95 4.55 6.83
N VAL A 88 -7.48 3.67 7.72
CA VAL A 88 -6.96 2.35 7.32
C VAL A 88 -8.04 1.52 6.63
N SER A 89 -9.26 1.50 7.17
CA SER A 89 -10.38 0.75 6.57
C SER A 89 -10.78 1.30 5.21
N ALA A 90 -10.82 2.63 5.03
CA ALA A 90 -11.13 3.26 3.77
C ALA A 90 -10.04 2.99 2.72
N LEU A 91 -8.76 3.05 3.11
CA LEU A 91 -7.66 2.69 2.22
C LEU A 91 -7.69 1.21 1.82
N HIS A 92 -7.98 0.29 2.75
CA HIS A 92 -8.15 -1.13 2.44
C HIS A 92 -9.30 -1.36 1.46
N ALA A 93 -10.43 -0.68 1.67
CA ALA A 93 -11.57 -0.74 0.76
C ALA A 93 -11.25 -0.16 -0.62
N ALA A 94 -10.46 0.92 -0.70
CA ALA A 94 -9.99 1.47 -1.97
C ALA A 94 -9.12 0.44 -2.71
N ILE A 95 -8.12 -0.13 -2.04
CA ILE A 95 -7.20 -1.12 -2.64
C ILE A 95 -7.95 -2.39 -3.07
N SER A 96 -8.98 -2.83 -2.33
CA SER A 96 -9.78 -4.01 -2.69
C SER A 96 -10.54 -3.88 -4.00
N ASN A 97 -10.76 -2.66 -4.50
CA ASN A 97 -11.39 -2.43 -5.81
C ASN A 97 -10.44 -2.66 -6.99
N VAL A 98 -9.14 -2.81 -6.74
CA VAL A 98 -8.17 -3.14 -7.80
C VAL A 98 -8.19 -4.64 -8.04
N GLU A 99 -8.37 -5.04 -9.30
CA GLU A 99 -8.34 -6.45 -9.71
C GLU A 99 -7.06 -7.15 -9.23
N ASN A 100 -7.17 -8.44 -8.90
CA ASN A 100 -6.05 -9.26 -8.42
C ASN A 100 -5.37 -8.72 -7.14
N CYS A 101 -6.06 -7.91 -6.34
CA CYS A 101 -5.65 -7.51 -5.00
C CYS A 101 -6.47 -8.25 -3.93
N ARG A 102 -5.80 -8.70 -2.86
CA ARG A 102 -6.46 -9.28 -1.68
C ARG A 102 -5.69 -8.97 -0.41
N LEU A 103 -6.34 -9.18 0.75
CA LEU A 103 -5.64 -9.15 2.03
C LEU A 103 -4.55 -10.23 2.07
N ALA A 104 -3.42 -9.88 2.67
CA ALA A 104 -2.32 -10.80 2.92
C ALA A 104 -2.70 -11.83 4.00
N GLU A 105 -2.21 -13.06 3.85
CA GLU A 105 -2.25 -14.06 4.92
C GLU A 105 -1.21 -13.76 6.01
N PRO A 106 -1.36 -14.29 7.24
CA PRO A 106 -0.36 -14.14 8.29
C PRO A 106 1.03 -14.60 7.81
N GLY A 107 2.02 -13.70 7.91
CA GLY A 107 3.41 -13.96 7.50
C GLY A 107 3.65 -13.99 5.99
N GLU A 108 2.66 -13.68 5.14
CA GLU A 108 2.77 -13.87 3.70
C GLU A 108 3.85 -12.99 3.05
N PHE A 109 4.04 -11.74 3.52
CA PHE A 109 5.12 -10.89 3.01
C PHE A 109 6.50 -11.54 3.23
N THR A 110 6.77 -12.05 4.43
CA THR A 110 8.03 -12.74 4.74
C THR A 110 8.17 -14.05 3.98
N LYS A 111 7.07 -14.81 3.82
CA LYS A 111 7.05 -16.03 3.00
C LYS A 111 7.46 -15.73 1.56
N ARG A 112 6.95 -14.66 0.97
CA ARG A 112 7.31 -14.23 -0.40
C ARG A 112 8.76 -13.76 -0.49
N ALA A 113 9.22 -13.00 0.51
CA ALA A 113 10.63 -12.61 0.61
C ALA A 113 11.53 -13.85 0.54
N PHE A 114 11.28 -14.83 1.41
CA PHE A 114 12.02 -16.10 1.42
C PHE A 114 11.98 -16.86 0.09
N GLN A 115 10.84 -16.84 -0.62
CA GLN A 115 10.71 -17.52 -1.92
C GLN A 115 11.47 -16.82 -3.05
N ASN A 116 11.72 -15.52 -2.93
CA ASN A 116 12.39 -14.71 -3.95
C ASN A 116 13.90 -14.56 -3.71
N GLY A 117 14.45 -15.20 -2.67
CA GLY A 117 15.89 -15.25 -2.35
C GLY A 117 16.34 -14.12 -1.44
#